data_AF-A0A527ZQ65-F1
#
_entry.id   AF-A0A527ZQ65-F1
#
_cell.length_a   1.000
_cell.length_b   1.000
_cell.length_c   1.000
_cell.angle_alpha   90.00
_cell.angle_beta   90.00
_cell.angle_gamma   90.00
#
_symmetry.space_group_name_H-M   'P 1'
#
loop_
_entity.id
_entity.type
_entity.pdbx_description
1 polymer ?
#
loop_
_entity_poly.entity_id
_entity_poly.type
_entity_poly.pdbx_seq_one_letter_code
_entity_poly.pdbx_strand_id
1 'polypeptide(L)'
;MIGSTGRALAPVGRHFLRNLGNPHRATDGVPITRRDLIAAAVSGAVFGPVALGAEEESFKFGLTPVFLSNDLELLGHLRSYLSARIGGRVELVTRRTYQEITALLVSGQIQSAWICGYPYVQFKADLDLVATPVWHGKPLYQSYLIASADRKVDSWAGLKGDVHAFSDPDSNSGFLVTQALLAEDRQNP
;
A
#
# COMPACT_ATOMS: atom_id res chain seq x y z
N MET A 1 6.87 5.34 9.15
CA MET A 1 6.39 6.43 8.27
C MET A 1 5.57 5.80 7.17
N ILE A 2 4.62 6.52 6.58
CA ILE A 2 3.85 6.06 5.41
C ILE A 2 4.42 6.79 4.20
N GLY A 3 4.97 6.04 3.25
CA GLY A 3 5.46 6.55 1.98
C GLY A 3 4.54 6.14 0.82
N SER A 4 4.51 6.94 -0.23
CA SER A 4 3.76 6.68 -1.48
C SER A 4 4.59 7.11 -2.69
N THR A 5 4.29 6.56 -3.86
CA THR A 5 4.76 7.14 -5.12
C THR A 5 3.74 8.22 -5.53
N GLY A 6 4.18 9.44 -5.85
CA GLY A 6 3.35 10.62 -6.11
C GLY A 6 2.34 10.56 -7.28
N ARG A 7 1.93 9.38 -7.74
CA ARG A 7 0.81 9.22 -8.68
C ARG A 7 -0.50 9.59 -7.98
N ALA A 8 -1.01 10.77 -8.33
CA ALA A 8 -2.34 11.23 -7.95
C ALA A 8 -3.41 10.19 -8.32
N LEU A 9 -4.27 9.86 -7.36
CA LEU A 9 -5.53 9.15 -7.60
C LEU A 9 -6.35 9.97 -8.61
N ALA A 10 -6.61 9.42 -9.79
CA ALA A 10 -7.49 10.06 -10.76
C ALA A 10 -8.92 10.16 -10.18
N PRO A 11 -9.60 11.31 -10.27
CA PRO A 11 -10.98 11.43 -9.82
C PRO A 11 -11.90 10.63 -10.74
N VAL A 12 -12.70 9.73 -10.16
CA VAL A 12 -13.76 8.98 -10.87
C VAL A 12 -14.81 9.99 -11.36
N GLY A 13 -14.83 10.20 -12.68
CA GLY A 13 -15.63 11.23 -13.34
C GLY A 13 -17.14 11.00 -13.23
N ARG A 14 -17.88 12.02 -12.78
CA ARG A 14 -19.34 12.12 -12.97
C ARG A 14 -19.63 12.38 -14.44
N HIS A 15 -20.32 11.45 -15.12
CA HIS A 15 -20.82 11.67 -16.47
C HIS A 15 -22.08 12.53 -16.48
N PHE A 16 -22.02 13.54 -17.35
CA PHE A 16 -22.97 14.60 -17.61
C PHE A 16 -24.02 14.08 -18.61
N LEU A 17 -25.30 14.04 -18.22
CA LEU A 17 -26.41 13.71 -19.13
C LEU A 17 -26.69 14.90 -20.06
N ARG A 18 -26.60 14.67 -21.37
CA ARG A 18 -26.96 15.65 -22.40
C ARG A 18 -28.00 15.08 -23.37
N ASN A 19 -29.11 15.81 -23.48
CA ASN A 19 -30.07 15.93 -24.57
C ASN A 19 -30.77 14.69 -25.15
N LEU A 20 -32.05 14.56 -24.81
CA LEU A 20 -33.07 13.90 -25.62
C LEU A 20 -33.66 14.90 -26.62
N GLY A 21 -33.42 14.67 -27.91
CA GLY A 21 -34.18 15.29 -29.00
C GLY A 21 -35.25 14.32 -29.51
N ASN A 22 -36.51 14.72 -29.43
CA ASN A 22 -37.65 14.06 -30.09
C ASN A 22 -37.79 14.62 -31.51
N PRO A 23 -38.14 13.81 -32.52
CA PRO A 23 -39.36 14.16 -33.23
C PRO A 23 -40.23 12.96 -33.63
N HIS A 24 -41.52 13.15 -33.42
CA HIS A 24 -42.63 12.40 -34.02
C HIS A 24 -42.49 12.28 -35.55
N ARG A 25 -42.72 11.07 -36.08
CA ARG A 25 -43.32 10.87 -37.40
C ARG A 25 -44.05 9.52 -37.50
N ALA A 26 -45.11 9.55 -38.30
CA ALA A 26 -46.24 8.63 -38.36
C ALA A 26 -45.92 7.19 -38.78
N THR A 27 -46.81 6.30 -38.36
CA THR A 27 -46.87 4.85 -38.57
C THR A 27 -47.44 4.49 -39.94
N ASP A 28 -46.66 3.76 -40.75
CA ASP A 28 -47.17 2.95 -41.88
C ASP A 28 -46.78 1.48 -41.63
N GLY A 29 -47.77 0.61 -41.49
CA GLY A 29 -47.62 -0.78 -41.05
C GLY A 29 -47.24 -1.73 -42.18
N VAL A 30 -46.02 -2.28 -42.13
CA VAL A 30 -45.58 -3.44 -42.92
C VAL A 30 -45.93 -4.72 -42.14
N PRO A 31 -46.57 -5.73 -42.76
CA PRO A 31 -46.91 -6.97 -42.05
C PRO A 31 -45.65 -7.78 -41.74
N ILE A 32 -45.33 -7.93 -40.45
CA ILE A 32 -44.18 -8.70 -39.96
C ILE A 32 -44.42 -10.19 -40.18
N THR A 33 -43.56 -10.84 -40.96
CA THR A 33 -43.65 -12.30 -41.18
C THR A 33 -42.86 -13.08 -40.13
N ARG A 34 -43.17 -14.38 -39.94
CA ARG A 34 -42.46 -15.26 -38.98
C ARG A 34 -40.94 -15.31 -39.20
N ARG A 35 -40.46 -15.02 -40.42
CA ARG A 35 -39.02 -14.94 -40.74
C ARG A 35 -38.38 -13.65 -40.23
N ASP A 36 -39.11 -12.54 -40.21
CA ASP A 36 -38.64 -11.26 -39.68
C ASP A 36 -38.48 -11.29 -38.15
N LEU A 37 -39.33 -12.07 -37.46
CA LEU A 37 -39.21 -12.30 -36.02
C LEU A 37 -37.97 -13.13 -35.66
N ILE A 38 -37.55 -14.06 -36.53
CA ILE A 38 -36.32 -14.84 -36.30
C ILE A 38 -35.09 -13.98 -36.62
N ALA A 39 -35.14 -13.15 -37.66
CA ALA A 39 -34.05 -12.20 -37.96
C ALA A 39 -33.86 -11.17 -36.83
N ALA A 40 -34.95 -10.66 -36.25
CA ALA A 40 -34.89 -9.76 -35.09
C ALA A 40 -34.36 -10.46 -33.82
N ALA A 41 -34.61 -11.77 -33.65
CA ALA A 41 -34.08 -12.54 -32.53
C ALA A 41 -32.56 -12.78 -32.61
N VAL A 42 -31.97 -12.79 -33.82
CA VAL A 42 -30.52 -12.93 -33.99
C VAL A 42 -29.81 -11.58 -33.87
N SER A 43 -30.44 -10.48 -34.28
CA SER A 43 -29.84 -9.13 -34.14
C SER A 43 -29.95 -8.54 -32.72
N GLY A 44 -30.93 -8.97 -31.92
CA GLY A 44 -31.10 -8.51 -30.54
C GLY A 44 -30.16 -9.18 -29.52
N ALA A 45 -29.46 -10.26 -29.89
CA ALA A 45 -28.63 -11.04 -28.97
C ALA A 45 -27.16 -10.58 -28.87
N VAL A 46 -26.73 -9.59 -29.66
CA VAL A 46 -25.31 -9.18 -29.73
C VAL A 46 -25.02 -7.89 -28.94
N PHE A 47 -26.04 -7.17 -28.47
CA PHE A 47 -25.88 -5.96 -27.65
C PHE A 47 -26.44 -6.13 -26.24
N GLY A 48 -26.10 -7.23 -25.57
CA GLY A 48 -26.06 -7.18 -24.11
C GLY A 48 -24.97 -6.19 -23.69
N PRO A 49 -25.17 -5.35 -22.65
CA PRO A 49 -24.07 -4.55 -22.13
C PRO A 49 -23.00 -5.55 -21.71
N VAL A 50 -21.87 -5.57 -22.42
CA VAL A 50 -20.65 -6.10 -21.86
C VAL A 50 -20.40 -5.19 -20.67
N ALA A 51 -20.78 -5.65 -19.49
CA ALA A 51 -20.20 -5.15 -18.27
C ALA A 51 -18.72 -5.48 -18.41
N LEU A 52 -17.97 -4.55 -19.01
CA LEU A 52 -16.56 -4.40 -18.76
C LEU A 52 -16.50 -4.24 -17.26
N GLY A 53 -16.34 -5.36 -16.56
CA GLY A 53 -15.87 -5.35 -15.20
C GLY A 53 -14.54 -4.63 -15.31
N ALA A 54 -14.55 -3.33 -15.04
CA ALA A 54 -13.35 -2.68 -14.57
C ALA A 54 -12.91 -3.58 -13.43
N GLU A 55 -11.80 -4.30 -13.60
CA GLU A 55 -11.11 -4.84 -12.44
C GLU A 55 -10.92 -3.64 -11.56
N GLU A 56 -11.68 -3.61 -10.46
CA GLU A 56 -11.57 -2.57 -9.47
C GLU A 56 -10.21 -2.82 -8.83
N GLU A 57 -9.17 -2.24 -9.43
CA GLU A 57 -7.79 -2.51 -9.09
C GLU A 57 -7.63 -2.18 -7.61
N SER A 58 -7.41 -3.21 -6.81
CA SER A 58 -7.39 -3.03 -5.36
C SER A 58 -6.20 -2.15 -4.97
N PHE A 59 -6.44 -1.18 -4.09
CA PHE A 59 -5.39 -0.36 -3.54
C PHE A 59 -4.47 -1.22 -2.66
N LYS A 60 -3.22 -1.41 -3.07
CA LYS A 60 -2.22 -2.22 -2.36
C LYS A 60 -1.46 -1.35 -1.38
N PHE A 61 -1.60 -1.68 -0.09
CA PHE A 61 -0.91 -1.03 1.02
C PHE A 61 0.14 -1.97 1.62
N GLY A 62 1.42 -1.63 1.48
CA GLY A 62 2.54 -2.41 1.99
C GLY A 62 2.75 -2.27 3.50
N LEU A 63 3.08 -3.38 4.16
CA LEU A 63 3.43 -3.45 5.58
C LEU A 63 4.76 -4.19 5.74
N THR A 64 5.63 -3.63 6.57
CA THR A 64 6.94 -4.21 6.90
C THR A 64 6.85 -5.22 8.05
N PRO A 65 7.89 -6.05 8.28
CA PRO A 65 7.89 -7.09 9.32
C PRO A 65 7.63 -6.62 10.75
N VAL A 66 7.77 -5.32 11.04
CA VAL A 66 7.42 -4.73 12.34
C VAL A 66 5.93 -4.82 12.66
N PHE A 67 5.06 -4.95 11.64
CA PHE A 67 3.68 -5.32 11.88
C PHE A 67 3.60 -6.79 12.26
N LEU A 68 3.11 -7.04 13.46
CA LEU A 68 2.81 -8.36 13.99
C LEU A 68 1.87 -9.09 13.02
N SER A 69 2.47 -9.91 12.16
CA SER A 69 1.75 -10.63 11.10
C SER A 69 0.83 -11.72 11.68
N ASN A 70 0.99 -12.03 12.97
CA ASN A 70 0.17 -12.95 13.73
C ASN A 70 -1.08 -12.29 14.35
N ASP A 71 -1.22 -10.97 14.26
CA ASP A 71 -2.41 -10.24 14.71
C ASP A 71 -3.36 -9.99 13.54
N LEU A 72 -4.05 -11.06 13.12
CA LEU A 72 -5.02 -11.01 12.02
C LEU A 72 -6.18 -10.05 12.30
N GLU A 73 -6.50 -9.81 13.57
CA GLU A 73 -7.54 -8.88 13.99
C GLU A 73 -7.12 -7.43 13.70
N LEU A 74 -5.91 -7.04 14.14
CA LEU A 74 -5.35 -5.72 13.84
C LEU A 74 -5.27 -5.45 12.34
N LEU A 75 -4.80 -6.43 11.56
CA LEU A 75 -4.73 -6.32 10.11
C LEU A 75 -6.14 -6.19 9.48
N GLY A 76 -7.12 -6.91 10.02
CA GLY A 76 -8.53 -6.80 9.63
C GLY A 76 -9.10 -5.40 9.87
N HIS A 77 -8.84 -4.82 11.05
CA HIS A 77 -9.25 -3.45 11.39
C HIS A 77 -8.58 -2.41 10.49
N LEU A 78 -7.26 -2.52 10.27
CA LEU A 78 -6.52 -1.62 9.39
C LEU A 78 -7.07 -1.66 7.96
N ARG A 79 -7.25 -2.87 7.40
CA ARG A 79 -7.81 -3.04 6.05
C ARG A 79 -9.20 -2.42 5.94
N SER A 80 -10.07 -2.67 6.91
CA SER A 80 -11.45 -2.15 6.92
C SER A 80 -11.47 -0.64 6.99
N TYR A 81 -10.65 -0.05 7.87
CA TYR A 81 -10.51 1.39 8.00
C TYR A 81 -10.02 2.03 6.70
N LEU A 82 -8.94 1.51 6.12
CA LEU A 82 -8.39 2.05 4.86
C LEU A 82 -9.39 1.91 3.72
N SER A 83 -10.09 0.77 3.61
CA SER A 83 -11.09 0.56 2.55
C SER A 83 -12.24 1.56 2.65
N ALA A 84 -12.74 1.82 3.86
CA ALA A 84 -13.79 2.80 4.10
C ALA A 84 -13.36 4.24 3.79
N ARG A 85 -12.08 4.57 4.02
CA ARG A 85 -11.54 5.93 3.78
C ARG A 85 -11.14 6.17 2.34
N ILE A 86 -10.62 5.15 1.66
CA ILE A 86 -10.23 5.21 0.25
C ILE A 86 -11.46 5.09 -0.67
N GLY A 87 -12.53 4.41 -0.21
CA GLY A 87 -13.76 4.21 -0.99
C GLY A 87 -13.67 3.04 -1.97
N GLY A 88 -12.86 2.03 -1.66
CA GLY A 88 -12.64 0.86 -2.52
C GLY A 88 -11.93 -0.27 -1.80
N ARG A 89 -11.66 -1.37 -2.50
CA ARG A 89 -10.97 -2.55 -1.95
C ARG A 89 -9.51 -2.24 -1.64
N VAL A 90 -9.07 -2.55 -0.42
CA VAL A 90 -7.66 -2.49 -0.02
C VAL A 90 -7.08 -3.89 0.17
N GLU A 91 -5.92 -4.12 -0.44
CA GLU A 91 -5.07 -5.29 -0.23
C GLU A 91 -3.90 -4.91 0.68
N LEU A 92 -3.71 -5.64 1.79
CA LEU A 92 -2.53 -5.48 2.63
C LEU A 92 -1.42 -6.41 2.13
N VAL A 93 -0.29 -5.84 1.69
CA VAL A 93 0.85 -6.58 1.16
C VAL A 93 1.95 -6.68 2.22
N THR A 94 2.25 -7.89 2.68
CA THR A 94 3.31 -8.14 3.68
C THR A 94 4.50 -8.87 3.05
N ARG A 95 5.70 -8.63 3.57
CA ARG A 95 6.96 -9.29 3.18
C ARG A 95 7.83 -9.55 4.39
N ARG A 96 8.94 -10.29 4.21
CA ARG A 96 9.82 -10.71 5.30
C ARG A 96 10.93 -9.71 5.59
N THR A 97 11.24 -8.81 4.66
CA THR A 97 12.25 -7.76 4.87
C THR A 97 11.73 -6.37 4.51
N TYR A 98 12.38 -5.34 5.05
CA TYR A 98 12.17 -3.96 4.64
C TYR A 98 12.51 -3.72 3.17
N GLN A 99 13.59 -4.35 2.68
CA GLN A 99 14.03 -4.26 1.30
C GLN A 99 12.92 -4.66 0.31
N GLU A 100 12.23 -5.76 0.58
CA GLU A 100 11.18 -6.28 -0.30
C GLU A 100 10.00 -5.31 -0.43
N ILE A 101 9.49 -4.76 0.68
CA ILE A 101 8.40 -3.77 0.65
C ILE A 101 8.85 -2.48 -0.04
N THR A 102 10.07 -2.03 0.24
CA THR A 102 10.61 -0.79 -0.33
C THR A 102 10.78 -0.92 -1.84
N ALA A 103 11.28 -2.06 -2.33
CA ALA A 103 11.41 -2.33 -3.76
C ALA A 103 10.05 -2.34 -4.47
N LEU A 104 9.02 -2.95 -3.88
CA LEU A 104 7.65 -2.91 -4.41
C LEU A 104 7.10 -1.48 -4.47
N LEU A 105 7.37 -0.67 -3.45
CA LEU A 105 6.92 0.71 -3.40
C LEU A 105 7.62 1.56 -4.47
N VAL A 106 8.95 1.53 -4.53
CA VAL A 106 9.76 2.32 -5.48
C VAL A 106 9.45 1.93 -6.93
N SER A 107 9.21 0.65 -7.22
CA SER A 107 8.82 0.20 -8.56
C SER A 107 7.36 0.49 -8.94
N GLY A 108 6.56 1.05 -8.03
CA GLY A 108 5.15 1.36 -8.27
C GLY A 108 4.23 0.14 -8.29
N GLN A 109 4.70 -1.03 -7.83
CA GLN A 109 3.88 -2.26 -7.74
C GLN A 109 2.86 -2.20 -6.59
N ILE A 110 3.08 -1.31 -5.62
CA ILE A 110 2.13 -0.96 -4.55
C ILE A 110 2.02 0.56 -4.45
N GLN A 111 0.85 1.07 -4.04
CA GLN A 111 0.55 2.51 -4.07
C GLN A 111 1.10 3.24 -2.84
N SER A 112 1.11 2.58 -1.69
CA SER A 112 1.60 3.15 -0.43
C SER A 112 2.16 2.04 0.45
N ALA A 113 3.07 2.37 1.35
CA ALA A 113 3.52 1.43 2.39
C ALA A 113 3.91 2.12 3.68
N TRP A 114 3.71 1.44 4.80
CA TRP A 114 4.28 1.83 6.08
C TRP A 114 5.70 1.30 6.19
N ILE A 115 6.69 2.18 5.96
CA ILE A 115 8.13 1.88 5.93
C ILE A 115 8.91 2.55 7.06
N CYS A 116 10.16 2.13 7.24
CA CYS A 116 11.09 2.72 8.20
C CYS A 116 11.66 4.06 7.71
N GLY A 117 12.17 4.85 8.66
CA GLY A 117 12.86 6.13 8.40
C GLY A 117 14.04 6.00 7.45
N TYR A 118 14.84 4.96 7.67
CA TYR A 118 16.08 4.73 6.93
C TYR A 118 15.88 4.51 5.42
N PRO A 119 15.08 3.51 4.97
CA PRO A 119 14.83 3.31 3.55
C PRO A 119 14.10 4.50 2.90
N TYR A 120 13.22 5.19 3.63
CA TYR A 120 12.63 6.43 3.10
C TYR A 120 13.69 7.48 2.75
N VAL A 121 14.68 7.69 3.63
CA VAL A 121 15.75 8.67 3.36
C VAL A 121 16.64 8.22 2.19
N GLN A 122 16.93 6.92 2.09
CA GLN A 122 17.71 6.38 0.97
C GLN A 122 17.02 6.57 -0.38
N PHE A 123 15.69 6.42 -0.44
CA PHE A 123 14.87 6.56 -1.66
C PHE A 123 14.04 7.85 -1.66
N LYS A 124 14.52 8.92 -1.00
CA LYS A 124 13.77 10.17 -0.85
C LYS A 124 13.44 10.86 -2.18
N ALA A 125 14.25 10.63 -3.21
CA ALA A 125 14.00 11.17 -4.54
C ALA A 125 12.82 10.48 -5.26
N ASP A 126 12.51 9.24 -4.88
CA ASP A 126 11.52 8.39 -5.54
C ASP A 126 10.21 8.25 -4.74
N LEU A 127 10.21 8.72 -3.48
CA LEU A 127 9.12 8.51 -2.52
C LEU A 127 8.64 9.82 -1.89
N ASP A 128 7.32 9.95 -1.79
CA ASP A 128 6.64 11.00 -1.05
C ASP A 128 6.25 10.55 0.35
N LEU A 129 6.47 11.40 1.35
CA LEU A 129 5.99 11.17 2.71
C LEU A 129 4.50 11.53 2.81
N VAL A 130 3.67 10.54 3.17
CA VAL A 130 2.22 10.73 3.36
C VAL A 130 1.89 11.07 4.81
N ALA A 131 2.45 10.33 5.77
CA ALA A 131 2.16 10.51 7.19
C ALA A 131 3.23 9.88 8.09
N THR A 132 3.29 10.33 9.35
CA THR A 132 4.15 9.73 10.39
C THR A 132 3.31 9.29 11.60
N PRO A 133 3.49 8.06 12.12
CA PRO A 133 2.80 7.60 13.32
C PRO A 133 3.16 8.45 14.54
N VAL A 134 2.21 8.60 15.47
CA VAL A 134 2.42 9.30 16.74
C VAL A 134 2.41 8.26 17.87
N TRP A 135 3.45 8.26 18.69
CA TRP A 135 3.60 7.41 19.86
C TRP A 135 3.85 8.28 21.09
N HIS A 136 3.09 8.06 22.17
CA HIS A 136 3.07 8.93 23.37
C HIS A 136 3.00 10.44 23.05
N GLY A 137 2.15 10.81 22.09
CA GLY A 137 1.94 12.21 21.70
C GLY A 137 3.05 12.83 20.84
N LYS A 138 4.07 12.07 20.44
CA LYS A 138 5.17 12.56 19.59
C LYS A 138 5.39 11.65 18.37
N PRO A 139 5.79 12.19 17.20
CA PRO A 139 6.15 11.40 16.03
C PRO A 139 7.61 10.89 16.11
N LEU A 140 8.01 10.38 17.29
CA LEU A 140 9.38 10.00 17.60
C LEU A 140 9.40 8.64 18.31
N TYR A 141 10.51 7.94 18.15
CA TYR A 141 10.78 6.66 18.80
C TYR A 141 12.29 6.51 19.05
N GLN A 142 12.69 5.48 19.79
CA GLN A 142 14.09 5.26 20.19
C GLN A 142 14.59 3.87 19.75
N SER A 143 15.91 3.78 19.53
CA SER A 143 16.64 2.53 19.40
C SER A 143 17.19 2.13 20.76
N TYR A 144 17.06 0.86 21.13
CA TYR A 144 17.64 0.31 22.35
C TYR A 144 18.67 -0.76 22.02
N LEU A 145 19.82 -0.69 22.68
CA LEU A 145 20.72 -1.83 22.84
C LEU A 145 20.29 -2.59 24.08
N ILE A 146 19.96 -3.87 23.91
CA ILE A 146 19.49 -4.73 24.99
C ILE A 146 20.52 -5.83 25.22
N ALA A 147 20.74 -6.15 26.50
CA ALA A 147 21.57 -7.26 26.94
C ALA A 147 20.78 -8.11 27.94
N SER A 148 21.25 -9.33 28.17
CA SER A 148 20.65 -10.20 29.19
C SER A 148 20.72 -9.54 30.57
N ALA A 149 19.71 -9.76 31.43
CA ALA A 149 19.63 -9.11 32.73
C ALA A 149 20.79 -9.47 33.68
N ASP A 150 21.42 -10.63 33.48
CA ASP A 150 22.61 -11.08 34.20
C ASP A 150 23.93 -10.51 33.65
N ARG A 151 23.91 -9.95 32.43
CA ARG A 151 25.06 -9.27 31.81
C ARG A 151 25.20 -7.86 32.38
N LYS A 152 26.00 -7.72 33.43
CA LYS A 152 26.32 -6.42 34.04
C LYS A 152 27.28 -5.62 33.15
N VAL A 153 26.74 -4.61 32.47
CA VAL A 153 27.50 -3.61 31.72
C VAL A 153 26.92 -2.23 32.00
N ASP A 154 27.79 -1.24 32.20
CA ASP A 154 27.37 0.13 32.51
C ASP A 154 27.22 1.01 31.24
N SER A 155 27.72 0.51 30.10
CA SER A 155 27.62 1.20 28.81
C SER A 155 27.72 0.21 27.66
N TRP A 156 27.35 0.68 26.46
CA TRP A 156 27.45 -0.10 25.23
C TRP A 156 28.89 -0.56 24.93
N ALA A 157 29.91 0.20 25.34
CA ALA A 157 31.31 -0.16 25.11
C ALA A 157 31.70 -1.46 25.85
N GLY A 158 31.01 -1.77 26.96
CA GLY A 158 31.17 -3.03 27.69
C GLY A 158 30.62 -4.25 26.95
N LEU A 159 29.88 -4.07 25.86
CA LEU A 159 29.38 -5.13 24.99
C LEU A 159 30.38 -5.54 23.91
N LYS A 160 31.57 -4.91 23.87
CA LYS A 160 32.59 -5.22 22.86
C LYS A 160 33.00 -6.70 22.93
N GLY A 161 32.91 -7.38 21.78
CA GLY A 161 33.21 -8.81 21.65
C GLY A 161 32.00 -9.71 21.89
N ASP A 162 30.85 -9.17 22.29
CA ASP A 162 29.61 -9.94 22.38
C ASP A 162 29.04 -10.23 20.98
N VAL A 163 28.25 -11.31 20.86
CA VAL A 163 27.47 -11.58 19.65
C VAL A 163 26.26 -10.64 19.64
N HIS A 164 26.15 -9.81 18.60
CA HIS A 164 25.03 -8.88 18.44
C HIS A 164 23.99 -9.41 17.45
N ALA A 165 22.72 -9.33 17.81
CA ALA A 165 21.59 -9.71 16.95
C ALA A 165 20.91 -8.45 16.39
N PHE A 166 21.16 -8.15 15.12
CA PHE A 166 20.45 -7.10 14.39
C PHE A 166 19.05 -7.57 13.96
N SER A 167 18.14 -6.61 13.76
CA SER A 167 16.76 -6.91 13.33
C SER A 167 16.65 -7.12 11.81
N ASP A 168 17.01 -6.10 11.04
CA ASP A 168 16.97 -6.05 9.58
C ASP A 168 17.99 -4.98 9.13
N PRO A 169 18.83 -5.21 8.11
CA PRO A 169 19.81 -4.24 7.62
C PRO A 169 19.23 -2.88 7.21
N ASP A 170 17.96 -2.82 6.79
CA ASP A 170 17.27 -1.58 6.41
C ASP A 170 16.45 -1.00 7.58
N SER A 171 16.67 -1.48 8.80
CA SER A 171 16.07 -0.92 10.02
C SER A 171 16.88 0.26 10.53
N ASN A 172 16.23 1.40 10.75
CA ASN A 172 16.87 2.52 11.45
C ASN A 172 17.27 2.12 12.89
N SER A 173 16.30 1.68 13.69
CA SER A 173 16.53 1.45 15.12
C SER A 173 17.21 0.14 15.45
N GLY A 174 17.07 -0.89 14.61
CA GLY A 174 17.64 -2.20 14.88
C GLY A 174 18.81 -2.55 13.96
N PHE A 175 19.40 -1.55 13.29
CA PHE A 175 20.65 -1.64 12.55
C PHE A 175 21.38 -0.29 12.49
N LEU A 176 20.85 0.71 11.78
CA LEU A 176 21.56 1.95 11.47
C LEU A 176 22.05 2.73 12.70
N VAL A 177 21.22 2.86 13.75
CA VAL A 177 21.61 3.61 14.96
C VAL A 177 22.79 2.95 15.66
N THR A 178 22.82 1.62 15.76
CA THR A 178 23.97 0.88 16.31
C THR A 178 25.20 1.04 15.42
N GLN A 179 25.04 0.96 14.10
CA GLN A 179 26.13 1.22 13.16
C GLN A 179 26.73 2.62 13.34
N ALA A 180 25.88 3.64 13.49
CA ALA A 180 26.30 5.02 13.71
C ALA A 180 27.07 5.16 15.02
N LEU A 181 26.55 4.58 16.11
CA LEU A 181 27.21 4.58 17.42
C LEU A 181 28.62 3.96 17.36
N LEU A 182 28.77 2.83 16.66
CA LEU A 182 30.08 2.18 16.47
C LEU A 182 31.01 3.04 15.61
N ALA A 183 30.50 3.59 14.50
CA ALA A 183 31.28 4.41 13.57
C ALA A 183 31.80 5.71 14.23
N GLU A 184 31.02 6.33 15.11
CA GLU A 184 31.43 7.50 15.90
C GLU A 184 32.66 7.22 16.77
N ASP A 185 32.80 5.98 17.25
CA ASP A 185 33.98 5.49 18.00
C ASP A 185 35.00 4.76 17.11
N ARG A 186 34.87 4.86 15.78
CA ARG A 186 35.74 4.20 14.78
C ARG A 186 35.78 2.67 14.94
N GLN A 187 34.68 2.10 15.40
CA GLN A 187 34.48 0.65 15.49
C GLN A 187 33.56 0.17 14.37
N ASN A 188 33.66 -1.13 14.08
CA ASN A 188 32.75 -1.86 13.23
C ASN A 188 32.09 -2.98 14.05
N PRO A 189 30.93 -3.50 13.63
CA PRO A 189 30.29 -4.67 14.26
C PRO A 189 31.19 -5.90 14.34
#